data_AF-E4YM35-F1
#
_entry.id   AF-E4YM35-F1
#
_cell.length_a   1.000
_cell.length_b   1.000
_cell.length_c   1.000
_cell.angle_alpha   90.00
_cell.angle_beta   90.00
_cell.angle_gamma   90.00
#
_symmetry.space_group_name_H-M   'P 1'
#
loop_
_entity.id
_entity.type
_entity.pdbx_description
1 polymer ?
#
loop_
_entity_poly.entity_id
_entity_poly.type
_entity_poly.pdbx_seq_one_letter_code
_entity_poly.pdbx_strand_id
1 'polypeptide(L)'
;DWLIGKFNKLLRGESVDELNFIISGSLEIIQDDEVVAILSNGDVFGVDIWLKSEPNAVAQELGALTYTDLHVINPSQRAALNRVLGFYQQFRAHFQQNMRLTYNLRRYHKIK
;
A
#
# COMPACT_ATOMS: atom_id res chain seq x y z
N ASP A 1 10.03 17.21 -7.40
CA ASP A 1 9.00 16.23 -7.78
C ASP A 1 9.50 14.79 -7.60
N TRP A 2 9.96 14.45 -6.38
CA TRP A 2 10.63 13.18 -6.06
C TRP A 2 9.67 11.98 -6.01
N LEU A 3 8.36 12.23 -5.93
CA LEU A 3 7.32 11.20 -5.84
C LEU A 3 7.07 10.50 -7.19
N ILE A 4 7.20 11.22 -8.30
CA ILE A 4 6.92 10.66 -9.64
C ILE A 4 7.97 9.60 -10.01
N GLY A 5 9.23 9.77 -9.60
CA GLY A 5 10.31 8.81 -9.86
C GLY A 5 10.22 7.54 -9.01
N LYS A 6 9.74 7.64 -7.76
CA LYS A 6 9.70 6.52 -6.80
C LYS A 6 8.60 5.49 -7.12
N PHE A 7 7.56 5.88 -7.86
CA PHE A 7 6.46 4.97 -8.23
C PHE A 7 6.54 4.39 -9.64
N ASN A 8 7.47 4.86 -10.49
CA ASN A 8 7.77 4.13 -11.72
C ASN A 8 8.32 2.73 -11.41
N LYS A 9 8.96 2.56 -10.24
CA LYS A 9 9.44 1.28 -9.75
C LYS A 9 9.73 1.34 -8.25
N LEU A 10 9.04 0.53 -7.44
CA LEU A 10 9.42 0.34 -6.04
C LEU A 10 10.16 -0.98 -5.92
N LEU A 11 11.39 -0.95 -5.43
CA LEU A 11 12.27 -2.12 -5.44
C LEU A 11 12.14 -2.93 -4.15
N ARG A 12 12.35 -4.25 -4.27
CA ARG A 12 12.54 -5.12 -3.10
C ARG A 12 13.64 -4.56 -2.20
N GLY A 13 13.42 -4.54 -0.89
CA GLY A 13 14.36 -3.93 0.06
C GLY A 13 14.03 -2.49 0.45
N GLU A 14 13.22 -1.77 -0.33
CA GLU A 14 12.84 -0.39 0.02
C GLU A 14 11.84 -0.36 1.19
N SER A 15 11.96 0.65 2.04
CA SER A 15 11.00 0.83 3.14
C SER A 15 9.67 1.37 2.60
N VAL A 16 8.58 0.66 2.89
CA VAL A 16 7.20 1.12 2.66
C VAL A 16 6.42 0.99 3.96
N ASP A 17 6.10 2.15 4.53
CA ASP A 17 5.18 2.29 5.67
C ASP A 17 3.93 3.10 5.28
N GLU A 18 3.51 2.96 4.02
CA GLU A 18 2.43 3.74 3.43
C GLU A 18 1.25 2.82 3.06
N LEU A 19 0.03 3.38 3.15
CA LEU A 19 -1.19 2.79 2.61
C LEU A 19 -1.53 3.51 1.31
N ASN A 20 -1.62 2.77 0.21
CA ASN A 20 -1.79 3.31 -1.13
C ASN A 20 -3.14 2.87 -1.70
N PHE A 21 -3.88 3.82 -2.28
CA PHE A 21 -5.13 3.58 -2.99
C PHE A 21 -4.92 3.92 -4.46
N ILE A 22 -5.20 2.97 -5.34
CA ILE A 22 -5.12 3.19 -6.79
C ILE A 22 -6.36 3.93 -7.26
N ILE A 23 -6.17 5.17 -7.71
CA ILE A 23 -7.24 6.04 -8.22
C ILE A 23 -7.39 5.90 -9.73
N SER A 24 -6.30 5.62 -10.43
CA SER A 24 -6.28 5.37 -11.88
C SER A 24 -5.05 4.54 -12.23
N GLY A 25 -5.09 3.84 -13.37
CA GLY A 25 -3.96 3.05 -13.86
C GLY A 25 -3.90 1.63 -13.32
N SER A 26 -2.71 1.01 -13.45
CA SER A 26 -2.48 -0.40 -13.15
C SER A 26 -1.01 -0.67 -12.81
N LEU A 27 -0.82 -1.59 -11.86
CA LEU A 27 0.47 -1.99 -11.33
C LEU A 27 0.58 -3.53 -11.34
N GLU A 28 1.79 -4.04 -11.48
CA GLU A 28 2.13 -5.43 -11.26
C GLU A 28 2.99 -5.58 -10.01
N ILE A 29 2.78 -6.68 -9.28
CA ILE A 29 3.63 -7.11 -8.18
C ILE A 29 4.51 -8.23 -8.68
N ILE A 30 5.82 -8.07 -8.56
CA ILE A 30 6.81 -9.02 -9.03
C ILE A 30 7.55 -9.63 -7.84
N GLN A 31 7.65 -10.96 -7.85
CA GLN A 31 8.41 -11.74 -6.88
C GLN A 31 9.22 -12.79 -7.62
N ASP A 32 10.54 -12.78 -7.45
CA ASP A 32 11.46 -13.72 -8.09
C ASP A 32 11.25 -13.84 -9.61
N ASP A 33 11.16 -12.67 -10.28
CA ASP A 33 10.92 -12.51 -11.72
C ASP A 33 9.55 -13.01 -12.23
N GLU A 34 8.62 -13.36 -11.33
CA GLU A 34 7.24 -13.73 -11.67
C GLU A 34 6.22 -12.69 -11.19
N VAL A 35 5.20 -12.44 -12.01
CA VAL A 35 4.06 -11.59 -11.65
C VAL A 35 3.13 -12.36 -10.71
N VAL A 36 3.03 -11.93 -9.45
CA VAL A 36 2.21 -12.58 -8.42
C VAL A 36 0.85 -11.92 -8.21
N ALA A 37 0.70 -10.66 -8.63
CA ALA A 37 -0.58 -9.96 -8.63
C ALA A 37 -0.58 -8.80 -9.62
N ILE A 38 -1.77 -8.46 -10.10
CA ILE A 38 -2.04 -7.22 -10.84
C ILE A 38 -3.05 -6.42 -10.03
N LEU A 39 -2.76 -5.13 -9.87
CA LEU A 39 -3.60 -4.18 -9.16
C LEU A 39 -4.09 -3.09 -10.11
N SER A 40 -5.29 -2.61 -9.89
CA SER A 40 -5.97 -1.64 -10.76
C SER A 40 -6.81 -0.65 -9.94
N ASN A 41 -7.55 0.23 -10.63
CA ASN A 41 -8.45 1.18 -10.00
C ASN A 41 -9.30 0.55 -8.89
N GLY A 42 -9.27 1.17 -7.70
CA GLY A 42 -10.01 0.72 -6.52
C GLY A 42 -9.22 -0.22 -5.61
N ASP A 43 -8.09 -0.77 -6.06
CA ASP A 43 -7.24 -1.62 -5.22
C ASP A 43 -6.46 -0.81 -4.17
N VAL A 44 -6.25 -1.45 -3.03
CA VAL A 44 -5.53 -0.89 -1.89
C VAL A 44 -4.34 -1.78 -1.58
N PHE A 45 -3.14 -1.21 -1.50
CA PHE A 45 -1.92 -1.96 -1.24
C PHE A 45 -0.96 -1.25 -0.29
N GLY A 46 -0.02 -2.01 0.27
CA GLY A 46 0.98 -1.49 1.20
C GLY A 46 1.05 -2.32 2.46
N VAL A 47 0.98 -1.65 3.61
CA VAL A 47 1.07 -2.27 4.94
C VAL A 47 -0.07 -1.83 5.85
N ASP A 48 -0.40 -2.67 6.83
CA ASP A 48 -1.43 -2.35 7.82
C ASP A 48 -0.96 -1.22 8.73
N ILE A 49 -1.40 0.01 8.44
CA ILE A 49 -1.05 1.23 9.19
C ILE A 49 -1.59 1.23 10.63
N TRP A 50 -2.49 0.32 10.98
CA TRP A 50 -3.05 0.20 12.33
C TRP A 50 -2.08 -0.46 13.30
N LEU A 51 -1.34 -1.45 12.81
CA LEU A 51 -0.41 -2.21 13.62
C LEU A 51 0.84 -1.36 13.82
N LYS A 52 1.31 -1.22 15.06
CA LYS A 52 2.69 -0.76 15.29
C LYS A 52 3.59 -1.87 14.74
N SER A 53 4.11 -1.68 13.55
CA SER A 53 5.15 -2.53 13.01
C SER A 53 6.42 -1.71 12.90
N GLU A 54 7.54 -2.36 13.17
CA GLU A 54 8.86 -1.84 12.81
C GLU A 54 8.87 -1.56 11.29
N PRO A 55 9.59 -0.50 10.85
CA PRO A 55 9.82 -0.25 9.44
C PRO A 55 10.50 -1.49 8.86
N ASN A 56 9.85 -2.15 7.91
CA ASN A 56 10.40 -3.33 7.29
C ASN A 56 10.34 -3.17 5.78
N ALA A 57 11.45 -3.54 5.15
CA ALA A 57 11.61 -3.55 3.71
C ALA A 57 10.49 -4.31 3.00
N VAL A 58 10.05 -3.83 1.84
CA VAL A 58 9.15 -4.58 0.97
C VAL A 58 9.80 -5.89 0.54
N ALA A 59 9.01 -6.95 0.56
CA ALA A 59 9.47 -8.28 0.19
C ALA A 59 9.54 -8.47 -1.34
N GLN A 60 8.85 -7.60 -2.09
CA GLN A 60 8.50 -7.75 -3.50
C GLN A 60 8.62 -6.41 -4.23
N GLU A 61 8.75 -6.48 -5.54
CA GLU A 61 8.90 -5.31 -6.42
C GLU A 61 7.54 -4.87 -7.00
N LEU A 62 7.38 -3.57 -7.22
CA LEU A 62 6.24 -2.99 -7.94
C LEU A 62 6.69 -2.46 -9.30
N GLY A 63 6.01 -2.89 -10.36
CA GLY A 63 6.11 -2.34 -11.69
C GLY A 63 4.83 -1.59 -12.07
N ALA A 64 4.96 -0.42 -12.70
CA ALA A 64 3.80 0.28 -13.27
C ALA A 64 3.54 -0.22 -14.69
N LEU A 65 2.34 -0.73 -14.96
CA LEU A 65 1.90 -1.14 -16.30
C LEU A 65 1.39 0.07 -17.11
N THR A 66 0.82 1.06 -16.40
CA THR A 66 0.38 2.33 -16.96
C THR A 66 0.74 3.47 -16.03
N TYR A 67 0.61 4.72 -16.50
CA TYR A 67 0.58 5.87 -15.60
C TYR A 67 -0.50 5.65 -14.53
N THR A 68 -0.12 5.81 -13.27
CA THR A 68 -0.94 5.39 -12.11
C THR A 68 -1.01 6.54 -11.11
N ASP A 69 -2.23 6.95 -10.78
CA ASP A 69 -2.49 7.94 -9.74
C ASP A 69 -2.79 7.24 -8.42
N LEU A 70 -2.10 7.66 -7.35
CA LEU A 70 -2.24 7.09 -6.01
C LEU A 70 -2.69 8.15 -5.00
N HIS A 71 -3.65 7.78 -4.16
CA HIS A 71 -3.80 8.46 -2.87
C HIS A 71 -3.00 7.72 -1.82
N VAL A 72 -2.11 8.44 -1.14
CA VAL A 72 -1.15 7.86 -0.20
C VAL A 72 -1.44 8.39 1.21
N ILE A 73 -1.65 7.46 2.15
CA ILE A 73 -1.61 7.76 3.58
C ILE A 73 -0.25 7.30 4.10
N ASN A 74 0.62 8.28 4.37
CA ASN A 74 1.98 8.03 4.83
C ASN A 74 2.09 8.04 6.38
N PRO A 75 3.25 7.67 6.95
CA PRO A 75 3.43 7.62 8.41
C PRO A 75 3.16 8.95 9.12
N SER A 76 3.46 10.10 8.51
CA SER A 76 3.23 11.40 9.13
C SER A 76 1.74 11.77 9.21
N GLN A 77 0.94 11.28 8.25
CA GLN A 77 -0.52 11.44 8.26
C GLN A 77 -1.25 10.46 9.19
N ARG A 78 -0.59 9.39 9.66
CA ARG A 78 -1.18 8.41 10.60
C ARG A 78 -1.76 9.07 11.85
N ALA A 79 -1.08 10.08 12.40
CA ALA A 79 -1.58 10.81 13.56
C ALA A 79 -2.87 11.57 13.26
N ALA A 80 -2.96 12.19 12.08
CA ALA A 80 -4.17 12.89 11.64
C ALA A 80 -5.34 11.91 11.42
N LEU A 81 -5.08 10.77 10.76
CA LEU A 81 -6.07 9.71 10.58
C LEU A 81 -6.59 9.20 11.93
N ASN A 82 -5.69 8.89 12.87
CA ASN A 82 -6.07 8.46 14.21
C ASN A 82 -6.88 9.52 14.97
N ARG A 83 -6.59 10.81 14.79
CA ARG A 83 -7.42 11.89 15.36
C ARG A 83 -8.83 11.86 14.79
N VAL A 84 -8.98 11.80 13.46
CA VAL A 84 -10.30 11.74 12.81
C VAL A 84 -11.09 10.52 13.29
N LEU A 85 -10.46 9.34 13.32
CA LEU A 85 -11.11 8.12 13.81
C LEU A 85 -11.38 8.16 15.32
N GLY A 86 -10.64 8.95 16.09
CA GLY A 86 -10.89 9.21 17.51
C GLY A 86 -12.13 10.07 17.74
N PHE A 87 -12.37 11.07 16.88
CA PHE A 87 -13.58 11.90 16.91
C PHE A 87 -14.81 11.14 16.39
N TYR A 88 -14.67 10.40 15.29
CA TYR A 88 -15.77 9.68 14.65
C TYR A 88 -15.75 8.19 15.02
N GLN A 89 -15.99 7.89 16.31
CA GLN A 89 -15.87 6.52 16.84
C GLN A 89 -16.81 5.51 16.17
N GLN A 90 -18.03 5.93 15.78
CA GLN A 90 -18.98 5.08 15.06
C GLN A 90 -18.43 4.66 13.68
N PHE A 91 -17.76 5.58 12.98
CA PHE A 91 -17.12 5.30 11.70
C PHE A 91 -15.84 4.47 11.88
N ARG A 92 -15.10 4.64 12.98
CA ARG A 92 -13.85 3.92 13.22
C ARG A 92 -14.02 2.40 13.16
N ALA A 93 -15.01 1.85 13.84
CA ALA A 93 -15.24 0.40 13.82
C ALA A 93 -15.54 -0.09 12.40
N HIS A 94 -16.40 0.63 11.68
CA HIS A 94 -16.71 0.35 10.29
C HIS A 94 -15.47 0.45 9.39
N PHE A 95 -14.64 1.48 9.55
CA PHE A 95 -13.44 1.66 8.77
C PHE A 95 -12.42 0.54 9.02
N GLN A 96 -12.18 0.17 10.28
CA GLN A 96 -11.22 -0.88 10.62
C GLN A 96 -11.65 -2.28 10.18
N GLN A 97 -12.97 -2.55 10.15
CA GLN A 97 -13.50 -3.84 9.69
C GLN A 97 -13.51 -3.97 8.16
N ASN A 98 -13.77 -2.86 7.45
CA ASN A 98 -13.97 -2.89 6.01
C ASN A 98 -12.73 -2.48 5.21
N MET A 99 -11.79 -1.75 5.81
CA MET A 99 -10.52 -1.42 5.14
C MET A 99 -9.66 -2.67 5.09
N ARG A 100 -9.59 -3.29 3.92
CA ARG A 100 -8.81 -4.49 3.62
C ARG A 100 -7.84 -4.17 2.50
N LEU A 101 -6.58 -4.52 2.70
CA LEU A 101 -5.59 -4.50 1.63
C LEU A 101 -5.96 -5.55 0.58
N THR A 102 -6.02 -5.15 -0.69
CA THR A 102 -5.95 -6.07 -1.83
C THR A 102 -4.61 -6.80 -1.77
N TYR A 103 -3.52 -6.07 -1.53
CA TYR A 103 -2.17 -6.65 -1.46
C TYR A 103 -1.33 -6.13 -0.29
N ASN A 104 -0.77 -7.05 0.48
CA ASN A 104 0.14 -6.71 1.58
C ASN A 104 1.59 -6.95 1.14
N LEU A 105 2.35 -5.86 0.97
CA LEU A 105 3.72 -5.89 0.43
C LEU A 105 4.75 -6.55 1.37
N ARG A 106 4.40 -6.82 2.64
CA ARG A 106 5.26 -7.54 3.59
C ARG A 106 5.13 -9.05 3.49
N ARG A 107 4.01 -9.55 2.99
CA ARG A 107 3.75 -11.00 2.96
C ARG A 107 4.29 -11.58 1.67
N TYR A 108 5.38 -12.32 1.76
CA TYR A 108 5.87 -13.12 0.65
C TYR A 108 4.79 -14.12 0.22
N HIS A 109 4.43 -14.11 -1.06
CA HIS A 109 3.40 -15.01 -1.57
C HIS A 109 4.02 -16.37 -1.87
N LYS A 110 3.47 -17.45 -1.29
CA LYS A 110 3.90 -18.80 -1.69
C LYS A 110 3.23 -19.13 -3.01
N ILE A 111 3.99 -19.06 -4.10
CA ILE A 111 3.59 -19.61 -5.39
C ILE A 111 3.55 -21.13 -5.23
N LYS A 112 2.43 -21.76 -5.60
CA LYS A 112 2.24 -23.21 -5.51
C LYS A 112 2.81 -23.92 -6.73
#